data_AF-A0A956XWZ9-F1
#
_entry.id   AF-A0A956XWZ9-F1
#
_cell.length_a   1.000
_cell.length_b   1.000
_cell.length_c   1.000
_cell.angle_alpha   90.00
_cell.angle_beta   90.00
_cell.angle_gamma   90.00
#
_symmetry.space_group_name_H-M   'P 1'
#
loop_
_entity.id
_entity.type
_entity.pdbx_description
1 polymer ?
#
loop_
_entity_poly.entity_id
_entity_poly.type
_entity_poly.pdbx_seq_one_letter_code
_entity_poly.pdbx_strand_id
1 'polypeptide(L)'
;QPFSTGPIVLAVDVEISTQTEPILTSNLNWLLQIATGDDLRPETHTLPDEIPAHTTLTSRLRFELPERLVSAVLTVSNGTVSSGESETSFALTIRQPDPVLTVADLLVQIENIVVTGEQLEVTVQLFNPHSNPVSLTGQTIRLEIVGIPTSPSTSNLPPELAGGAVFSLNLTFSYPGQLMSQSDARLFLLEREYVLHIP
;
A
#
# COMPACT_ATOMS: atom_id res chain seq x y z
N GLN A 1 5.05 15.89 2.72
CA GLN A 1 6.01 14.77 2.85
C GLN A 1 5.24 13.49 2.58
N PRO A 2 5.61 12.68 1.58
CA PRO A 2 4.98 11.37 1.46
C PRO A 2 5.39 10.55 2.69
N PHE A 3 4.41 9.98 3.38
CA PHE A 3 4.66 9.08 4.50
C PHE A 3 5.30 7.81 3.93
N SER A 4 6.47 7.47 4.47
CA SER A 4 7.27 6.30 4.10
C SER A 4 6.41 5.02 4.06
N THR A 5 6.46 4.29 2.96
CA THR A 5 6.00 2.89 2.82
C THR A 5 6.96 1.95 3.55
N GLY A 6 7.21 2.22 4.85
CA GLY A 6 8.02 1.34 5.68
C GLY A 6 7.32 -0.01 5.91
N PRO A 7 8.08 -1.03 6.34
CA PRO A 7 7.49 -2.33 6.70
C PRO A 7 6.41 -2.14 7.77
N ILE A 8 5.31 -2.89 7.65
CA ILE A 8 4.24 -2.84 8.64
C ILE A 8 4.72 -3.64 9.86
N VAL A 9 4.84 -2.98 11.01
CA VAL A 9 5.30 -3.64 12.24
C VAL A 9 4.10 -3.97 13.15
N LEU A 10 3.98 -5.23 13.54
CA LEU A 10 3.06 -5.67 14.59
C LEU A 10 3.81 -5.74 15.92
N ALA A 11 3.30 -5.01 16.92
CA ALA A 11 3.74 -5.15 18.30
C ALA A 11 2.70 -5.94 19.09
N VAL A 12 3.12 -7.04 19.71
CA VAL A 12 2.27 -7.85 20.60
C VAL A 12 2.80 -7.72 22.02
N ASP A 13 1.96 -7.16 22.91
CA ASP A 13 2.25 -7.16 24.33
C ASP A 13 1.80 -8.50 24.92
N VAL A 14 2.75 -9.20 25.55
CA VAL A 14 2.54 -10.49 26.20
C VAL A 14 2.77 -10.35 27.69
N GLU A 15 1.92 -10.99 28.48
CA GLU A 15 2.10 -11.16 29.92
C GLU A 15 2.47 -12.61 30.20
N ILE A 16 3.62 -12.82 30.84
CA ILE A 16 4.14 -14.14 31.18
C ILE A 16 4.13 -14.24 32.71
N SER A 17 3.34 -15.17 33.24
CA SER A 17 3.28 -15.45 34.67
C SER A 17 3.87 -16.83 34.95
N THR A 18 4.89 -16.88 35.79
CA THR A 18 5.51 -18.12 36.25
C THR A 18 4.88 -18.55 37.58
N GLN A 19 4.70 -19.86 37.75
CA GLN A 19 4.25 -20.42 39.03
C GLN A 19 5.47 -20.88 39.83
N THR A 20 5.82 -22.16 39.78
CA THR A 20 6.81 -22.75 40.70
C THR A 20 8.22 -22.84 40.15
N GLU A 21 8.40 -22.76 38.83
CA GLU A 21 9.71 -22.90 38.18
C GLU A 21 10.07 -21.64 37.38
N PRO A 22 11.37 -21.26 37.33
CA PRO A 22 11.84 -20.21 36.45
C PRO A 22 11.74 -20.65 34.99
N ILE A 23 11.57 -19.67 34.08
CA ILE A 23 11.55 -19.90 32.64
C ILE A 23 12.79 -19.28 32.02
N LEU A 24 13.61 -20.09 31.35
CA LEU A 24 14.65 -19.60 30.46
C LEU A 24 14.01 -19.17 29.15
N THR A 25 14.14 -17.90 28.79
CA THR A 25 13.47 -17.35 27.61
C THR A 25 14.10 -17.82 26.31
N SER A 26 15.35 -18.28 26.36
CA SER A 26 16.04 -18.97 25.26
C SER A 26 15.37 -20.29 24.85
N ASN A 27 14.57 -20.90 25.73
CA ASN A 27 13.81 -22.11 25.40
C ASN A 27 12.44 -21.79 24.80
N LEU A 28 12.00 -20.52 24.86
CA LEU A 28 10.73 -20.10 24.28
C LEU A 28 10.89 -19.89 22.78
N ASN A 29 10.10 -20.63 22.02
CA ASN A 29 9.97 -20.46 20.59
C ASN A 29 8.66 -19.73 20.29
N TRP A 30 8.78 -18.51 19.76
CA TRP A 30 7.67 -17.66 19.37
C TRP A 30 7.48 -17.71 17.86
N LEU A 31 6.28 -18.10 17.44
CA LEU A 31 5.90 -18.15 16.03
C LEU A 31 4.59 -17.40 15.83
N LEU A 32 4.59 -16.46 14.89
CA LEU A 32 3.39 -15.80 14.42
C LEU A 32 3.01 -16.44 13.08
N GLN A 33 2.00 -17.30 13.12
CA GLN A 33 1.46 -17.95 11.93
C GLN A 33 0.50 -17.00 11.24
N ILE A 34 0.78 -16.69 9.97
CA ILE A 34 -0.06 -15.82 9.14
C ILE A 34 -0.79 -16.64 8.07
N ALA A 35 -1.90 -16.12 7.56
CA ALA A 35 -2.79 -16.87 6.66
C ALA A 35 -2.13 -17.34 5.36
N THR A 36 -1.04 -16.70 4.94
CA THR A 36 -0.26 -17.07 3.75
C THR A 36 0.63 -18.29 3.95
N GLY A 37 0.74 -18.79 5.19
CA GLY A 37 1.50 -20.00 5.53
C GLY A 37 2.96 -19.77 5.89
N ASP A 38 3.44 -18.52 5.86
CA ASP A 38 4.76 -18.18 6.38
C ASP A 38 4.71 -18.04 7.91
N ASP A 39 5.67 -18.64 8.60
CA ASP A 39 5.83 -18.49 10.04
C ASP A 39 6.82 -17.35 10.33
N LEU A 40 6.35 -16.31 11.01
CA LEU A 40 7.18 -15.16 11.36
C LEU A 40 7.75 -15.29 12.77
N ARG A 41 9.03 -14.97 12.92
CA ARG A 41 9.70 -14.87 14.22
C ARG A 41 9.76 -13.42 14.67
N PRO A 42 9.72 -13.13 15.98
CA PRO A 42 9.89 -11.77 16.45
C PRO A 42 11.31 -11.29 16.11
N GLU A 43 11.43 -10.10 15.55
CA GLU A 43 12.72 -9.48 15.25
C GLU A 43 13.44 -9.02 16.51
N THR A 44 12.64 -8.52 17.44
CA THR A 44 13.11 -8.02 18.73
C THR A 44 12.08 -8.35 19.81
N HIS A 45 12.59 -8.60 21.00
CA HIS A 45 11.81 -8.77 22.23
C HIS A 45 12.53 -8.08 23.39
N THR A 46 11.77 -7.76 24.44
CA THR A 46 12.32 -7.19 25.68
C THR A 46 12.44 -8.21 26.81
N LEU A 47 12.33 -9.50 26.49
CA LEU A 47 12.44 -10.58 27.47
C LEU A 47 13.87 -10.66 28.04
N PRO A 48 14.03 -10.78 29.38
CA PRO A 48 15.31 -11.12 30.01
C PRO A 48 15.68 -12.57 29.70
N ASP A 49 16.93 -12.98 29.93
CA ASP A 49 17.37 -14.36 29.71
C ASP A 49 16.62 -15.40 30.58
N GLU A 50 16.18 -14.98 31.78
CA GLU A 50 15.43 -15.80 32.72
C GLU A 50 14.30 -14.99 33.37
N ILE A 51 13.12 -15.60 33.49
CA ILE A 51 11.99 -15.11 34.25
C ILE A 51 11.91 -15.94 35.54
N PRO A 52 12.14 -15.36 36.73
CA PRO A 52 12.14 -16.11 37.99
C PRO A 52 10.77 -16.74 38.30
N ALA A 53 10.74 -17.78 39.12
CA ALA A 53 9.50 -18.36 39.64
C ALA A 53 8.65 -17.33 40.41
N HIS A 54 7.32 -17.52 40.42
CA HIS A 54 6.35 -16.65 41.09
C HIS A 54 6.39 -15.18 40.64
N THR A 55 6.74 -14.91 39.39
CA THR A 55 6.77 -13.54 38.85
C THR A 55 5.84 -13.39 37.66
N THR A 56 5.40 -12.15 37.44
CA THR A 56 4.69 -11.74 36.23
C THR A 56 5.53 -10.70 35.52
N LEU A 57 5.78 -10.93 34.23
CA LEU A 57 6.54 -10.03 33.36
C LEU A 57 5.69 -9.66 32.15
N THR A 58 5.68 -8.38 31.80
CA THR A 58 5.17 -7.90 30.51
C THR A 58 6.33 -7.71 29.54
N SER A 59 6.20 -8.23 28.32
CA SER A 59 7.15 -7.99 27.24
C SER A 59 6.45 -7.63 25.95
N ARG A 60 7.16 -6.92 25.07
CA ARG A 60 6.69 -6.56 23.74
C ARG A 60 7.47 -7.33 22.70
N LEU A 61 6.78 -8.16 21.93
CA LEU A 61 7.30 -8.84 20.75
C LEU A 61 7.05 -7.97 19.53
N ARG A 62 8.04 -7.80 18.65
CA ARG A 62 7.90 -7.06 17.39
C ARG A 62 8.08 -7.98 16.21
N PHE A 63 7.12 -7.96 15.29
CA PHE A 63 7.15 -8.72 14.04
C PHE A 63 7.06 -7.75 12.86
N GLU A 64 7.93 -7.92 11.86
CA GLU A 64 7.74 -7.30 10.56
C GLU A 64 6.77 -8.14 9.74
N LEU A 65 5.74 -7.49 9.21
CA LEU A 65 4.71 -8.14 8.40
C LEU A 65 5.01 -7.89 6.91
N PRO A 66 4.98 -8.95 6.08
CA PRO A 66 5.26 -8.82 4.64
C PRO A 66 4.15 -8.07 3.90
N GLU A 67 2.92 -8.09 4.42
CA GLU A 67 1.77 -7.49 3.77
C GLU A 67 0.64 -7.15 4.76
N ARG A 68 -0.52 -6.75 4.22
CA ARG A 68 -1.70 -6.49 5.03
C ARG A 68 -2.30 -7.79 5.56
N LEU A 69 -2.50 -7.84 6.89
CA LEU A 69 -3.04 -9.00 7.60
C LEU A 69 -4.20 -8.58 8.48
N VAL A 70 -5.25 -9.40 8.47
CA VAL A 70 -6.45 -9.22 9.31
C VAL A 70 -6.47 -10.14 10.53
N SER A 71 -5.77 -11.27 10.45
CA SER A 71 -5.68 -12.24 11.53
C SER A 71 -4.35 -12.97 11.50
N ALA A 72 -3.91 -13.41 12.67
CA ALA A 72 -2.75 -14.28 12.85
C ALA A 72 -2.95 -15.15 14.10
N VAL A 73 -2.13 -16.19 14.25
CA VAL A 73 -2.05 -16.97 15.48
C VAL A 73 -0.66 -16.82 16.05
N LEU A 74 -0.56 -16.32 17.28
CA LEU A 74 0.70 -16.33 18.02
C LEU A 74 0.79 -17.63 18.81
N THR A 75 1.79 -18.42 18.49
CA THR A 75 2.12 -19.67 19.16
C THR A 75 3.40 -19.50 19.98
N VAL A 76 3.34 -19.93 21.23
CA VAL A 76 4.51 -20.07 22.10
C VAL A 76 4.68 -21.53 22.50
N SER A 77 5.91 -22.02 22.36
CA SER A 77 6.30 -23.39 22.71
C SER A 77 7.61 -23.38 23.49
N ASN A 78 7.84 -24.42 24.28
CA ASN A 78 9.08 -24.62 25.03
C ASN A 78 9.90 -25.72 24.36
N GLY A 79 10.95 -25.37 23.61
CA GLY A 79 11.81 -26.32 22.88
C GLY A 79 11.55 -26.41 21.36
N THR A 80 12.19 -27.40 20.71
CA THR A 80 11.93 -27.78 19.31
C THR A 80 10.82 -28.81 19.29
N VAL A 81 9.61 -28.37 18.91
CA VAL A 81 8.35 -29.12 18.85
C VAL A 81 8.55 -30.60 18.49
N SER A 82 8.72 -31.41 19.52
CA SER A 82 8.59 -32.87 19.47
C SER A 82 7.30 -33.21 20.19
N SER A 83 6.55 -34.18 19.66
CA SER A 83 5.19 -34.51 20.10
C SER A 83 5.12 -34.69 21.62
N GLY A 84 4.53 -33.73 22.33
CA GLY A 84 4.42 -33.72 23.80
C GLY A 84 4.75 -32.38 24.47
N GLU A 85 5.31 -31.41 23.76
CA GLU A 85 5.57 -30.07 24.31
C GLU A 85 4.28 -29.26 24.55
N SER A 86 4.28 -28.45 25.62
CA SER A 86 3.18 -27.53 25.93
C SER A 86 3.20 -26.35 24.96
N GLU A 87 2.32 -26.40 23.96
CA GLU A 87 2.03 -25.30 23.05
C GLU A 87 0.89 -24.45 23.61
N THR A 88 1.03 -23.14 23.57
CA THR A 88 -0.07 -22.20 23.82
C THR A 88 -0.24 -21.29 22.63
N SER A 89 -1.48 -21.19 22.15
CA SER A 89 -1.81 -20.46 20.92
C SER A 89 -2.88 -19.40 21.18
N PHE A 90 -2.65 -18.20 20.64
CA PHE A 90 -3.49 -17.02 20.82
C PHE A 90 -3.94 -16.51 19.45
N ALA A 91 -5.26 -16.48 19.22
CA ALA A 91 -5.83 -15.87 18.03
C ALA A 91 -5.73 -14.35 18.14
N LEU A 92 -5.09 -13.71 17.15
CA LEU A 92 -4.93 -12.27 17.07
C LEU A 92 -5.85 -11.71 15.99
N THR A 93 -6.62 -10.69 16.35
CA THR A 93 -7.31 -9.82 15.38
C THR A 93 -6.45 -8.59 15.15
N ILE A 94 -5.97 -8.40 13.94
CA ILE A 94 -5.04 -7.33 13.61
C ILE A 94 -5.83 -6.20 12.94
N ARG A 95 -5.68 -4.98 13.44
CA ARG A 95 -6.20 -3.76 12.81
C ARG A 95 -5.05 -2.90 12.31
N GLN A 96 -4.73 -3.04 11.04
CA GLN A 96 -3.74 -2.19 10.40
C GLN A 96 -4.39 -0.86 9.97
N PRO A 97 -3.66 0.27 10.05
CA PRO A 97 -4.14 1.52 9.51
C PRO A 97 -4.37 1.41 8.00
N ASP A 98 -5.39 2.11 7.50
CA ASP A 98 -5.64 2.23 6.07
C ASP A 98 -4.45 2.82 5.33
N PRO A 99 -4.07 2.24 4.17
CA PRO A 99 -2.97 2.77 3.41
C PRO A 99 -3.40 4.15 2.92
N VAL A 100 -2.49 5.11 3.01
CA VAL A 100 -2.71 6.42 2.42
C VAL A 100 -2.56 6.24 0.92
N LEU A 101 -3.69 6.16 0.21
CA LEU A 101 -3.69 6.03 -1.24
C LEU A 101 -3.38 7.38 -1.90
N THR A 102 -2.63 7.31 -2.98
CA THR A 102 -2.21 8.45 -3.78
C THR A 102 -2.64 8.26 -5.23
N VAL A 103 -2.47 9.30 -6.04
CA VAL A 103 -2.77 9.21 -7.48
C VAL A 103 -1.85 8.22 -8.21
N ALA A 104 -0.70 7.90 -7.62
CA ALA A 104 0.23 6.88 -8.10
C ALA A 104 -0.28 5.44 -7.91
N ASP A 105 -1.39 5.25 -7.18
CA ASP A 105 -2.05 3.95 -7.00
C ASP A 105 -3.19 3.71 -8.01
N LEU A 106 -3.55 4.74 -8.80
CA LEU A 106 -4.58 4.63 -9.82
C LEU A 106 -4.06 3.99 -11.10
N LEU A 107 -4.87 3.15 -11.74
CA LEU A 107 -4.61 2.68 -13.10
C LEU A 107 -5.12 3.72 -14.10
N VAL A 108 -4.34 3.96 -15.15
CA VAL A 108 -4.61 4.99 -16.17
C VAL A 108 -4.43 4.36 -17.54
N GLN A 109 -5.43 4.53 -18.40
CA GLN A 109 -5.40 4.08 -19.78
C GLN A 109 -5.84 5.21 -20.70
N ILE A 110 -5.04 5.53 -21.72
CA ILE A 110 -5.46 6.43 -22.79
C ILE A 110 -6.37 5.63 -23.73
N GLU A 111 -7.64 6.02 -23.85
CA GLU A 111 -8.62 5.32 -24.67
C GLU A 111 -8.66 5.84 -26.10
N ASN A 112 -8.62 7.16 -26.27
CA ASN A 112 -8.82 7.80 -27.56
C ASN A 112 -8.09 9.13 -27.65
N ILE A 113 -7.65 9.46 -28.86
CA ILE A 113 -7.00 10.72 -29.22
C ILE A 113 -7.62 11.18 -30.54
N VAL A 114 -8.28 12.34 -30.52
CA VAL A 114 -8.98 12.89 -31.70
C VAL A 114 -8.50 14.31 -31.95
N VAL A 115 -8.20 14.62 -33.21
CA VAL A 115 -7.90 15.98 -33.64
C VAL A 115 -9.08 16.52 -34.43
N THR A 116 -9.68 17.61 -33.98
CA THR A 116 -10.81 18.28 -34.63
C THR A 116 -10.46 19.75 -34.86
N GLY A 117 -10.00 20.09 -36.07
CA GLY A 117 -9.57 21.44 -36.39
C GLY A 117 -8.36 21.87 -35.53
N GLU A 118 -8.55 22.88 -34.69
CA GLU A 118 -7.54 23.41 -33.75
C GLU A 118 -7.69 22.84 -32.32
N GLN A 119 -8.31 21.68 -32.18
CA GLN A 119 -8.52 21.03 -30.89
C GLN A 119 -7.97 19.60 -30.91
N LEU A 120 -7.29 19.24 -29.82
CA LEU A 120 -6.91 17.87 -29.50
C LEU A 120 -7.76 17.41 -28.32
N GLU A 121 -8.54 16.37 -28.53
CA GLU A 121 -9.34 15.72 -27.50
C GLU A 121 -8.66 14.42 -27.09
N VAL A 122 -8.48 14.23 -25.79
CA VAL A 122 -7.89 13.02 -25.21
C VAL A 122 -8.88 12.45 -24.20
N THR A 123 -9.30 11.22 -24.44
CA THR A 123 -10.12 10.45 -23.48
C THR A 123 -9.22 9.49 -22.71
N VAL A 124 -9.29 9.56 -21.39
CA VAL A 124 -8.51 8.76 -20.46
C VAL A 124 -9.43 8.03 -19.51
N GLN A 125 -9.23 6.73 -19.36
CA GLN A 125 -9.87 5.94 -18.32
C GLN A 125 -9.00 5.92 -17.07
N LEU A 126 -9.59 6.34 -15.95
CA LEU A 126 -9.02 6.22 -14.62
C LEU A 126 -9.73 5.09 -13.88
N PHE A 127 -8.98 4.23 -13.22
CA PHE A 127 -9.53 3.18 -12.37
C PHE A 127 -8.85 3.16 -11.01
N ASN A 128 -9.65 3.11 -9.95
CA ASN A 128 -9.18 2.90 -8.60
C ASN A 128 -9.33 1.41 -8.22
N PRO A 129 -8.24 0.61 -8.23
CA PRO A 129 -8.31 -0.81 -7.89
C PRO A 129 -8.53 -1.07 -6.39
N HIS A 130 -8.49 -0.04 -5.54
CA HIS A 130 -8.60 -0.17 -4.11
C HIS A 130 -10.03 0.06 -3.61
N SER A 131 -10.31 -0.35 -2.37
CA SER A 131 -11.60 -0.10 -1.71
C SER A 131 -11.76 1.33 -1.19
N ASN A 132 -10.65 2.02 -0.93
CA ASN A 132 -10.66 3.36 -0.36
C ASN A 132 -10.58 4.41 -1.49
N PRO A 133 -11.20 5.59 -1.30
CA PRO A 133 -11.14 6.65 -2.30
C PRO A 133 -9.73 7.25 -2.43
N VAL A 134 -9.42 7.78 -3.62
CA VAL A 134 -8.18 8.53 -3.89
C VAL A 134 -8.53 9.99 -4.17
N SER A 135 -7.88 10.91 -3.43
CA SER A 135 -8.04 12.34 -3.68
C SER A 135 -7.31 12.76 -4.96
N LEU A 136 -8.02 13.50 -5.81
CA LEU A 136 -7.53 14.06 -7.07
C LEU A 136 -7.44 15.60 -7.01
N THR A 137 -7.67 16.18 -5.83
CA THR A 137 -7.66 17.62 -5.64
C THR A 137 -6.26 18.19 -5.82
N GLY A 138 -6.14 19.30 -6.57
CA GLY A 138 -4.86 19.96 -6.82
C GLY A 138 -3.97 19.28 -7.85
N GLN A 139 -4.46 18.22 -8.51
CA GLN A 139 -3.72 17.55 -9.58
C GLN A 139 -3.55 18.48 -10.78
N THR A 140 -2.32 18.56 -11.27
CA THR A 140 -1.99 19.34 -12.47
C THR A 140 -2.01 18.44 -13.69
N ILE A 141 -2.77 18.84 -14.70
CA ILE A 141 -2.80 18.19 -16.01
C ILE A 141 -2.20 19.16 -17.01
N ARG A 142 -1.23 18.70 -17.79
CA ARG A 142 -0.67 19.49 -18.91
C ARG A 142 -0.29 18.57 -20.05
N LEU A 143 -0.33 19.12 -21.25
CA LEU A 143 0.17 18.49 -22.47
C LEU A 143 1.38 19.29 -22.94
N GLU A 144 2.40 18.62 -23.44
CA GLU A 144 3.54 19.26 -24.08
C GLU A 144 3.59 18.79 -25.53
N ILE A 145 3.44 19.75 -26.44
CA ILE A 145 3.54 19.52 -27.88
C ILE A 145 4.75 20.32 -28.37
N VAL A 146 5.79 19.63 -28.83
CA VAL A 146 7.02 20.25 -29.37
C VAL A 146 7.65 21.25 -28.40
N GLY A 147 7.74 20.88 -27.11
CA GLY A 147 8.33 21.74 -26.08
C GLY A 147 7.43 22.88 -25.59
N ILE A 148 6.19 23.00 -26.10
CA ILE A 148 5.23 24.01 -25.66
C ILE A 148 4.26 23.37 -24.66
N PRO A 149 4.32 23.73 -23.37
CA PRO A 149 3.37 23.26 -22.38
C PRO A 149 2.02 23.98 -22.56
N THR A 150 0.95 23.20 -22.57
CA THR A 150 -0.42 23.67 -22.65
C THR A 150 -1.25 23.01 -21.56
N SER A 151 -2.08 23.80 -20.89
CA SER A 151 -3.10 23.27 -19.98
C SER A 151 -4.34 22.90 -20.79
N PRO A 152 -5.14 21.92 -20.33
CA PRO A 152 -6.41 21.64 -20.97
C PRO A 152 -7.33 22.86 -20.86
N SER A 153 -8.01 23.19 -21.95
CA SER A 153 -9.06 24.21 -21.98
C SER A 153 -10.32 23.73 -21.26
N THR A 154 -10.54 22.41 -21.23
CA THR A 154 -11.61 21.75 -20.45
C THR A 154 -11.09 20.47 -19.82
N SER A 155 -11.53 20.21 -18.59
CA SER A 155 -11.29 18.96 -17.85
C SER A 155 -12.49 18.68 -16.97
N ASN A 156 -12.92 17.42 -16.94
CA ASN A 156 -13.97 16.94 -16.04
C ASN A 156 -13.39 16.15 -14.84
N LEU A 157 -12.11 16.33 -14.50
CA LEU A 157 -11.48 15.61 -13.39
C LEU A 157 -12.26 15.85 -12.08
N PRO A 158 -12.78 14.78 -11.42
CA PRO A 158 -13.47 14.92 -10.16
C PRO A 158 -12.47 15.20 -9.03
N PRO A 159 -12.89 15.77 -7.90
CA PRO A 159 -12.00 16.02 -6.76
C PRO A 159 -11.51 14.74 -6.06
N GLU A 160 -12.20 13.62 -6.28
CA GLU A 160 -11.93 12.32 -5.68
C GLU A 160 -12.43 11.20 -6.62
N LEU A 161 -11.76 10.05 -6.60
CA LEU A 161 -12.20 8.83 -7.26
C LEU A 161 -12.48 7.73 -6.23
N ALA A 162 -13.74 7.32 -6.13
CA ALA A 162 -14.17 6.28 -5.19
C ALA A 162 -13.47 4.93 -5.42
N GLY A 163 -13.40 4.12 -4.38
CA GLY A 163 -12.83 2.76 -4.47
C GLY A 163 -13.60 1.87 -5.43
N GLY A 164 -12.89 1.12 -6.28
CA GLY A 164 -13.45 0.26 -7.31
C GLY A 164 -14.10 0.99 -8.49
N ALA A 165 -14.08 2.33 -8.51
CA ALA A 165 -14.71 3.12 -9.56
C ALA A 165 -13.84 3.22 -10.82
N VAL A 166 -14.51 3.21 -11.97
CA VAL A 166 -13.95 3.57 -13.27
C VAL A 166 -14.51 4.94 -13.66
N PHE A 167 -13.64 5.85 -14.11
CA PHE A 167 -14.01 7.20 -14.52
C PHE A 167 -13.42 7.55 -15.88
N SER A 168 -14.23 8.13 -16.76
CA SER A 168 -13.80 8.64 -18.07
C SER A 168 -13.49 10.13 -17.97
N LEU A 169 -12.20 10.45 -18.01
CA LEU A 169 -11.64 11.80 -18.04
C LEU A 169 -11.53 12.25 -19.50
N ASN A 170 -12.23 13.34 -19.82
CA ASN A 170 -12.15 14.00 -21.12
C ASN A 170 -11.34 15.29 -20.98
N LEU A 171 -10.28 15.41 -21.77
CA LEU A 171 -9.40 16.55 -21.81
C LEU A 171 -9.44 17.16 -23.22
N THR A 172 -9.66 18.47 -23.30
CA THR A 172 -9.51 19.20 -24.55
C THR A 172 -8.35 20.17 -24.44
N PHE A 173 -7.49 20.19 -25.46
CA PHE A 173 -6.36 21.11 -25.58
C PHE A 173 -6.48 21.93 -26.85
N SER A 174 -6.03 23.18 -26.80
CA SER A 174 -5.77 23.94 -28.03
C SER A 174 -4.62 23.28 -28.80
N TYR A 175 -4.87 23.01 -30.08
CA TYR A 175 -3.95 22.34 -30.98
C TYR A 175 -3.67 23.24 -32.19
N PRO A 176 -2.44 23.76 -32.37
CA PRO A 176 -2.18 24.82 -33.35
C PRO A 176 -2.24 24.40 -34.83
N GLY A 177 -2.48 23.12 -35.15
CA GLY A 177 -2.81 22.67 -36.51
C GLY A 177 -1.66 22.67 -37.56
N GLN A 178 -1.83 21.77 -38.54
CA GLN A 178 -1.12 21.53 -39.82
C GLN A 178 0.41 21.34 -39.92
N LEU A 179 1.27 21.90 -39.07
CA LEU A 179 2.74 21.72 -39.20
C LEU A 179 3.27 20.39 -38.61
N MET A 180 2.39 19.51 -38.14
CA MET A 180 2.71 18.56 -37.07
C MET A 180 2.17 17.14 -37.27
N SER A 181 1.75 16.76 -38.48
CA SER A 181 1.35 15.37 -38.78
C SER A 181 2.47 14.42 -38.34
N GLN A 182 2.21 13.56 -37.34
CA GLN A 182 3.20 12.68 -36.66
C GLN A 182 4.14 13.35 -35.64
N SER A 183 3.60 14.15 -34.72
CA SER A 183 4.37 14.65 -33.57
C SER A 183 4.08 13.81 -32.32
N ASP A 184 5.12 13.32 -31.66
CA ASP A 184 4.99 12.77 -30.31
C ASP A 184 4.69 13.92 -29.33
N ALA A 185 3.58 13.81 -28.61
CA ALA A 185 3.23 14.73 -27.53
C ALA A 185 3.40 14.05 -26.17
N ARG A 186 3.64 14.82 -25.11
CA ARG A 186 3.79 14.30 -23.75
C ARG A 186 2.65 14.79 -22.88
N LEU A 187 1.80 13.88 -22.44
CA LEU A 187 0.75 14.17 -21.47
C LEU A 187 1.30 13.93 -20.07
N PHE A 188 1.24 14.95 -19.22
CA PHE A 188 1.52 14.84 -17.79
C PHE A 188 0.18 14.80 -17.06
N LEU A 189 -0.10 13.66 -16.44
CA LEU A 189 -1.37 13.37 -15.79
C LEU A 189 -1.11 12.51 -14.54
N LEU A 190 -1.64 12.94 -13.40
CA LEU A 190 -1.54 12.21 -12.13
C LEU A 190 -0.09 11.85 -11.78
N GLU A 191 0.78 12.85 -11.86
CA GLU A 191 2.22 12.73 -11.55
C GLU A 191 3.02 11.80 -12.49
N ARG A 192 2.42 11.37 -13.60
CA ARG A 192 3.03 10.48 -14.61
C ARG A 192 3.09 11.15 -15.97
N GLU A 193 4.02 10.66 -16.81
CA GLU A 193 4.20 11.09 -18.20
C GLU A 193 3.73 9.98 -19.15
N TYR A 194 2.97 10.36 -20.18
CA TYR A 194 2.48 9.48 -21.23
C TYR A 194 2.89 10.06 -22.58
N VAL A 195 3.53 9.24 -23.41
CA VAL A 195 3.82 9.60 -24.80
C VAL A 195 2.57 9.33 -25.62
N LEU A 196 2.04 10.36 -26.26
CA LEU A 196 0.87 10.31 -27.12
C LEU A 196 1.32 10.38 -28.58
N HIS A 197 0.86 9.42 -29.37
CA HIS A 197 0.98 9.48 -30.82
C HIS A 197 -0.27 10.15 -31.39
N ILE A 198 -0.11 11.36 -31.93
CA ILE A 198 -1.21 12.12 -32.51
C ILE A 198 -1.43 11.64 -33.97
N PRO A 199 -2.62 11.11 -34.31
CA PRO A 199 -2.92 10.57 -35.64
C PRO A 199 -2.97 11.63 -36.75
#